data_AF-X1KXL5-F1
#
_entry.id   AF-X1KXL5-F1
#
_cell.length_a   1.000
_cell.length_b   1.000
_cell.length_c   1.000
_cell.angle_alpha   90.00
_cell.angle_beta   90.00
_cell.angle_gamma   90.00
#
_symmetry.space_group_name_H-M   'P 1'
#
loop_
_entity.id
_entity.type
_entity.pdbx_description
1 polymer ?
#
loop_
_entity_poly.entity_id
_entity_poly.type
_entity_poly.pdbx_seq_one_letter_code
_entity_poly.pdbx_strand_id
1 'polypeptide(L)'
;EVILAGKTFQSLSRIIFEKKAEKEARKLALRLKKILPRQNYPVSIQVRAFGRIVARETLSALKKDVTAGLYGGDRTRKMKVLKRQQKGKKRLLDQANIQVPPEVFLKIFSKSD
;
A
#
# COMPACT_ATOMS: atom_id res chain seq x y z
N GLU A 1 -1.11 -0.68 15.96
CA GLU A 1 -1.11 0.54 15.11
C GLU A 1 -1.04 0.15 13.63
N VAL A 2 -1.59 1.00 12.76
CA VAL A 2 -1.51 0.81 11.30
C VAL A 2 -0.56 1.84 10.72
N ILE A 3 0.30 1.42 9.80
CA ILE A 3 1.25 2.28 9.10
C ILE A 3 0.97 2.17 7.61
N LEU A 4 0.71 3.29 6.95
CA LEU A 4 0.46 3.40 5.52
C LEU A 4 1.53 4.28 4.88
N ALA A 5 2.27 3.74 3.90
CA ALA A 5 3.39 4.42 3.24
C ALA A 5 4.35 5.16 4.21
N GLY A 6 4.67 4.53 5.34
CA GLY A 6 5.58 5.08 6.35
C GLY A 6 4.94 6.03 7.38
N LYS A 7 3.67 6.44 7.19
CA LYS A 7 2.93 7.28 8.14
C LYS A 7 2.07 6.43 9.06
N THR A 8 2.10 6.72 10.37
CA THR A 8 1.29 6.05 11.39
C THR A 8 -0.12 6.63 11.43
N PHE A 9 -1.13 5.77 11.36
CA PHE A 9 -2.55 6.12 11.49
C PHE A 9 -3.11 5.50 12.78
N GLN A 10 -3.16 6.30 13.84
CA GLN A 10 -3.73 5.87 15.13
C GLN A 10 -5.24 5.65 15.05
N SER A 11 -5.95 6.37 14.18
CA SER A 11 -7.40 6.23 13.97
C SER A 11 -7.84 4.84 13.47
N LEU A 12 -6.91 4.05 12.90
CA LEU A 12 -7.16 2.68 12.46
C LEU A 12 -6.72 1.63 13.48
N SER A 13 -6.24 2.04 14.65
CA SER A 13 -5.80 1.13 15.71
C SER A 13 -6.98 0.53 16.46
N ARG A 14 -6.79 -0.69 16.99
CA ARG A 14 -7.77 -1.40 17.83
C ARG A 14 -7.04 -2.16 18.93
N ILE A 15 -7.70 -2.30 20.08
CA ILE A 15 -7.24 -3.16 21.17
C ILE A 15 -7.77 -4.57 20.91
N ILE A 16 -6.88 -5.55 20.92
CA ILE A 16 -7.19 -6.95 20.65
C ILE A 16 -6.44 -7.84 21.64
N PHE A 17 -7.00 -9.01 21.92
CA PHE A 17 -6.34 -10.00 22.77
C PHE A 17 -5.09 -10.57 22.08
N GLU A 18 -4.02 -10.76 22.85
CA GLU A 18 -2.69 -11.11 22.34
C GLU A 18 -2.69 -12.37 21.46
N LYS A 19 -3.36 -13.45 21.89
CA LYS A 19 -3.43 -14.70 21.11
C LYS A 19 -4.11 -14.54 19.75
N LYS A 20 -4.97 -13.53 19.59
CA LYS A 20 -5.67 -13.23 18.33
C LYS A 20 -4.95 -12.17 17.48
N ALA A 21 -3.89 -11.55 18.01
CA ALA A 21 -3.27 -10.38 17.41
C ALA A 21 -2.80 -10.62 15.98
N GLU A 22 -2.17 -11.76 15.71
CA GLU A 22 -1.63 -12.08 14.39
C GLU A 22 -2.74 -12.32 13.35
N LYS A 23 -3.76 -13.09 13.71
CA LYS A 23 -4.90 -13.39 12.83
C LYS A 23 -5.65 -12.11 12.45
N GLU A 24 -5.96 -11.27 13.44
CA GLU A 24 -6.65 -10.00 13.23
C GLU A 24 -5.78 -9.00 12.45
N ALA A 25 -4.47 -8.93 12.74
CA ALA A 25 -3.55 -8.06 12.00
C ALA A 25 -3.49 -8.42 10.51
N ARG A 26 -3.42 -9.71 10.17
CA ARG A 26 -3.47 -10.19 8.78
C ARG A 26 -4.82 -9.89 8.13
N LYS A 27 -5.94 -10.13 8.83
CA LYS A 27 -7.30 -9.83 8.33
C LYS A 27 -7.45 -8.33 8.05
N LEU A 28 -6.96 -7.48 8.95
CA LEU A 28 -7.01 -6.02 8.82
C LEU A 28 -6.15 -5.52 7.65
N ALA A 29 -4.92 -6.02 7.49
CA ALA A 29 -4.06 -5.66 6.37
C ALA A 29 -4.69 -6.06 5.01
N LEU A 30 -5.29 -7.25 4.95
CA LEU A 30 -5.98 -7.74 3.75
C LEU A 30 -7.24 -6.90 3.42
N ARG A 31 -8.04 -6.54 4.43
CA ARG A 31 -9.23 -5.68 4.26
C ARG A 31 -8.82 -4.30 3.75
N LEU A 32 -7.81 -3.68 4.35
CA LEU A 32 -7.26 -2.40 3.89
C LEU A 32 -6.80 -2.47 2.43
N LYS A 33 -6.14 -3.56 2.03
CA LYS A 33 -5.70 -3.76 0.65
C LYS A 33 -6.85 -3.81 -0.35
N LYS A 34 -8.02 -4.35 0.05
CA LYS A 34 -9.21 -4.44 -0.82
C LYS A 34 -9.96 -3.11 -0.94
N ILE A 35 -10.00 -2.33 0.15
CA ILE A 35 -10.80 -1.11 0.21
C ILE A 35 -10.03 0.10 -0.33
N LEU A 36 -8.71 0.16 -0.10
CA LEU A 36 -7.89 1.30 -0.51
C LEU A 36 -7.72 1.34 -2.04
N PRO A 37 -7.94 2.51 -2.67
CA PRO A 37 -7.73 2.66 -4.10
C PRO A 37 -6.24 2.57 -4.46
N ARG A 38 -5.96 2.08 -5.68
CA ARG A 38 -4.59 2.02 -6.22
C ARG A 38 -4.09 3.41 -6.56
N GLN A 39 -2.84 3.67 -6.17
CA GLN A 39 -2.13 4.92 -6.42
C GLN A 39 -1.04 4.74 -7.48
N ASN A 40 -0.47 5.84 -7.96
CA ASN A 40 0.64 5.81 -8.93
C ASN A 40 1.97 5.31 -8.34
N TYR A 41 2.05 5.17 -7.01
CA TYR A 41 3.18 4.63 -6.27
C TYR A 41 2.73 3.41 -5.43
N PRO A 42 3.66 2.50 -5.08
CA PRO A 42 3.31 1.35 -4.25
C PRO A 42 3.00 1.81 -2.84
N VAL A 43 1.87 1.37 -2.29
CA VAL A 43 1.47 1.71 -0.92
C VAL A 43 1.75 0.51 -0.03
N SER A 44 2.67 0.66 0.93
CA SER A 44 2.91 -0.35 1.96
C SER A 44 1.86 -0.22 3.06
N ILE A 45 1.15 -1.30 3.33
CA ILE A 45 0.19 -1.43 4.43
C ILE A 45 0.84 -2.32 5.48
N GLN A 46 1.10 -1.77 6.66
CA GLN A 46 1.75 -2.49 7.75
C GLN A 46 0.91 -2.40 9.01
N VAL A 47 0.88 -3.48 9.77
CA VAL A 47 0.24 -3.53 11.08
C VAL A 47 1.32 -3.84 12.11
N ARG A 48 1.49 -2.91 13.06
CA ARG A 48 2.45 -3.01 14.16
C ARG A 48 1.72 -3.37 15.45
N ALA A 49 2.22 -4.38 16.16
CA ALA A 49 1.80 -4.74 17.51
C ALA A 49 3.04 -5.17 18.32
N PHE A 50 3.04 -4.91 19.63
CA PHE A 50 4.15 -5.29 20.52
C PHE A 50 5.53 -4.81 20.03
N GLY A 51 5.60 -3.59 19.48
CA GLY A 51 6.85 -3.01 18.96
C GLY A 51 7.36 -3.58 17.63
N ARG A 52 6.74 -4.62 17.06
CA ARG A 52 7.14 -5.25 15.78
C ARG A 52 6.05 -5.22 14.72
N ILE A 53 6.45 -5.32 13.45
CA ILE A 53 5.51 -5.47 12.34
C ILE A 53 5.02 -6.92 12.32
N VAL A 54 3.72 -7.11 12.52
CA VAL A 54 3.08 -8.44 12.60
C VAL A 54 2.50 -8.85 11.25
N ALA A 55 1.96 -7.90 10.49
CA ALA A 55 1.44 -8.15 9.14
C ALA A 55 1.87 -7.04 8.19
N ARG A 56 2.18 -7.42 6.95
CA ARG A 56 2.52 -6.49 5.87
C ARG A 56 1.86 -6.93 4.58
N GLU A 57 1.17 -6.00 3.95
CA GLU A 57 0.62 -6.11 2.61
C GLU A 57 1.13 -4.95 1.76
N THR A 58 1.22 -5.16 0.44
CA THR A 58 1.62 -4.09 -0.49
C THR A 58 0.57 -3.94 -1.58
N LEU A 59 0.07 -2.71 -1.73
CA LEU A 59 -0.84 -2.33 -2.79
C LEU A 59 -0.02 -1.93 -4.02
N SER A 60 -0.24 -2.64 -5.11
CA SER A 60 0.54 -2.46 -6.32
C SER A 60 0.21 -1.12 -7.00
N ALA A 61 1.25 -0.39 -7.40
CA ALA A 61 1.11 0.86 -8.11
C ALA A 61 0.40 0.68 -9.45
N LEU A 62 -0.38 1.68 -9.85
CA LEU A 62 -0.81 1.83 -11.24
C LEU A 62 0.42 1.98 -12.13
N LYS A 63 0.39 1.33 -13.30
CA LYS A 63 1.52 1.34 -14.24
C LYS A 63 0.98 1.52 -15.65
N LYS A 64 1.34 2.64 -16.27
CA LYS A 64 1.22 2.80 -17.72
C LYS A 64 2.24 1.91 -18.41
N ASP A 65 1.85 1.25 -19.49
CA ASP A 65 2.81 0.62 -20.39
C ASP A 65 3.59 1.70 -21.14
N VAL A 66 4.82 1.94 -20.68
CA VAL A 66 5.75 2.91 -21.28
C VAL A 66 6.52 2.33 -22.47
N THR A 67 6.32 1.04 -22.76
CA THR A 67 7.06 0.31 -23.81
C THR A 67 6.25 0.07 -25.08
N ALA A 68 4.93 0.29 -25.05
CA ALA A 68 4.03 0.01 -26.17
C ALA A 68 4.42 0.68 -27.51
N GLY A 69 5.03 1.87 -27.47
CA GLY A 69 5.48 2.58 -28.69
C GLY A 69 6.93 2.30 -29.11
N LEU A 70 7.64 1.42 -28.41
CA LEU A 70 9.02 1.06 -28.76
C LEU A 70 9.00 -0.06 -29.80
N TYR A 71 9.35 0.27 -31.03
CA TYR A 71 9.59 -0.70 -32.09
C TYR A 71 11.04 -1.21 -32.05
N GLY A 72 11.23 -2.52 -32.24
CA GLY A 72 12.54 -3.17 -32.31
C GLY A 72 13.05 -3.82 -31.00
N GLY A 73 14.22 -4.44 -31.09
CA GLY A 73 14.84 -5.24 -30.02
C GLY A 73 15.81 -4.48 -29.10
N ASP A 74 15.90 -3.15 -29.21
CA ASP A 74 16.85 -2.36 -28.43
C ASP A 74 16.49 -2.33 -26.94
N ARG A 75 17.16 -3.20 -26.18
CA ARG A 75 17.04 -3.31 -24.72
C ARG A 75 17.42 -2.01 -24.01
N THR A 76 18.33 -1.20 -24.56
CA THR A 76 18.81 0.02 -23.90
C THR A 76 17.70 1.07 -23.81
N ARG A 77 16.93 1.28 -24.88
CA ARG A 77 15.74 2.16 -24.92
C ARG A 77 14.67 1.71 -23.94
N LYS A 78 14.35 0.40 -23.94
CA LYS A 78 13.39 -0.20 -23.00
C LYS A 78 13.80 0.05 -21.54
N MET A 79 15.07 -0.18 -21.21
CA MET A 79 15.59 0.05 -19.86
C MET A 79 15.57 1.54 -19.48
N LYS A 80 15.87 2.45 -20.41
CA LYS A 80 15.84 3.90 -20.17
C LYS A 80 14.46 4.38 -19.75
N VAL A 81 13.39 3.96 -20.43
CA VAL A 81 12.01 4.36 -20.08
C VAL A 81 11.56 3.73 -18.76
N LEU A 82 11.92 2.47 -18.50
CA LEU A 82 11.58 1.79 -17.25
C LEU A 82 12.29 2.43 -16.05
N LYS A 83 13.58 2.78 -16.17
CA LYS A 83 14.33 3.50 -15.13
C LYS A 83 13.72 4.87 -14.83
N ARG A 84 13.28 5.60 -15.87
CA ARG A 84 12.56 6.88 -15.70
C ARG A 84 11.25 6.68 -14.92
N GLN A 85 10.46 5.67 -15.28
CA GLN A 85 9.22 5.35 -14.57
C GLN A 85 9.48 4.99 -13.10
N GLN A 86 10.50 4.16 -12.83
CA GLN A 86 10.87 3.77 -11.47
C GLN A 86 11.30 4.97 -10.63
N LYS A 87 12.13 5.87 -11.17
CA LYS A 87 12.56 7.10 -10.49
C LYS A 87 11.37 8.03 -10.19
N GLY A 88 10.44 8.15 -11.14
CA GLY A 88 9.19 8.90 -10.93
C GLY A 88 8.36 8.34 -9.79
N LYS A 89 8.16 7.01 -9.75
CA LYS A 89 7.42 6.35 -8.65
C LYS A 89 8.10 6.51 -7.29
N LYS A 90 9.44 6.48 -7.23
CA LYS A 90 10.18 6.72 -5.99
C LYS A 90 9.93 8.14 -5.46
N ARG A 91 10.03 9.15 -6.33
CA ARG A 91 9.73 10.55 -5.97
C ARG A 91 8.31 10.73 -5.45
N LEU A 92 7.33 10.09 -6.09
CA LEU A 92 5.94 10.13 -5.64
C LEU A 92 5.73 9.47 -4.28
N LEU A 93 6.49 8.41 -3.98
CA LEU A 93 6.45 7.76 -2.67
C LEU A 93 7.04 8.68 -1.59
N ASP A 94 8.16 9.34 -1.86
CA ASP A 94 8.81 10.25 -0.90
C ASP A 94 7.91 11.44 -0.56
N GLN A 95 7.14 11.93 -1.53
CA GLN A 95 6.16 13.00 -1.38
C GLN A 95 4.75 12.50 -1.03
N ALA A 96 4.59 11.21 -0.73
CA ALA A 96 3.28 10.62 -0.55
C ALA A 96 2.54 11.23 0.65
N ASN A 97 1.35 11.74 0.39
CA ASN A 97 0.37 12.04 1.42
C ASN A 97 -0.88 11.21 1.17
N ILE A 98 -1.10 10.22 2.05
CA ILE A 98 -2.27 9.35 1.97
C ILE A 98 -3.33 9.97 2.87
N GLN A 99 -4.36 10.55 2.26
CA GLN A 99 -5.59 10.86 2.96
C GLN A 99 -6.49 9.64 2.85
N VAL A 100 -6.92 9.11 4.00
CA VAL A 100 -7.87 7.99 4.04
C VAL A 100 -9.28 8.60 4.05
N PRO A 101 -10.11 8.36 3.02
CA PRO A 101 -11.47 8.90 2.99
C PRO A 101 -12.32 8.37 4.14
N PRO A 102 -13.29 9.15 4.65
CA PRO A 102 -14.22 8.71 5.71
C PRO A 102 -14.93 7.39 5.39
N GLU A 103 -15.31 7.17 4.13
CA GLU A 103 -15.97 5.96 3.65
C GLU A 103 -15.15 4.68 3.90
N VAL A 104 -13.82 4.79 3.80
CA VAL A 104 -12.91 3.67 4.04
C VAL A 104 -12.95 3.25 5.50
N PHE A 105 -13.06 4.21 6.43
CA PHE A 105 -13.22 3.91 7.85
C PHE A 105 -14.51 3.13 8.09
N LEU A 106 -15.64 3.63 7.60
CA LEU A 106 -16.94 2.95 7.79
C LEU A 106 -16.89 1.49 7.32
N LYS A 107 -16.29 1.22 6.16
CA LYS A 107 -16.16 -0.14 5.60
C LYS A 107 -15.25 -1.07 6.41
N ILE A 108 -14.27 -0.55 7.14
CA ILE A 108 -13.36 -1.35 7.98
C ILE A 108 -14.01 -1.73 9.31
N PHE A 109 -14.88 -0.85 9.85
CA PHE A 109 -15.54 -1.03 11.14
C PHE A 109 -16.95 -1.63 11.01
N SER A 110 -17.62 -1.49 9.86
CA SER A 110 -18.89 -2.17 9.59
C SER A 110 -18.67 -3.68 9.59
N LYS A 111 -19.36 -4.38 10.51
CA LYS A 111 -19.41 -5.84 10.54
C LYS A 111 -20.15 -6.34 9.30
N SER A 112 -19.38 -6.69 8.28
CA SER A 112 -19.78 -7.66 7.26
C SER A 112 -18.63 -8.66 7.16
N ASP A 113 -18.78 -9.74 7.94
CA ASP A 113 -18.01 -11.01 8.01
C ASP A 113 -16.54 -11.00 8.50
#